data_AF-A0A8T3ZP21-F1
#
_entry.id   AF-A0A8T3ZP21-F1
#
_cell.length_a   1.000
_cell.length_b   1.000
_cell.length_c   1.000
_cell.angle_alpha   90.00
_cell.angle_beta   90.00
_cell.angle_gamma   90.00
#
_symmetry.space_group_name_H-M   'P 1'
#
loop_
_entity.id
_entity.type
_entity.pdbx_description
1 polymer ?
#
loop_
_entity_poly.entity_id
_entity_poly.type
_entity_poly.pdbx_seq_one_letter_code
_entity_poly.pdbx_strand_id
1 'polypeptide(L)'
;MTNFQNSWSKPPTPSMSEKFNDVLKPKGSLKPRIEMAIKSLTGQVSKLDGMVTKLKQREDKLFQRIVTATQKHDVHTSKVLANELAEVRKVSKMLGNVRMALEQIELRLTTFHDLGDTVVTIA
;
A
#
# COMPACT_ATOMS: atom_id res chain seq x y z
N MET A 1 33.68 -1.14 4.10
CA MET A 1 32.41 -1.49 3.40
C MET A 1 32.02 -2.96 3.61
N THR A 2 32.26 -3.56 4.78
CA THR A 2 32.18 -5.03 4.98
C THR A 2 30.98 -5.49 5.83
N ASN A 3 30.14 -4.57 6.30
CA ASN A 3 29.05 -4.90 7.24
C ASN A 3 27.75 -5.35 6.56
N PHE A 4 27.56 -5.10 5.26
CA PHE A 4 26.33 -5.46 4.53
C PHE A 4 26.27 -6.95 4.15
N GLN A 5 27.38 -7.51 3.66
CA GLN A 5 27.48 -8.94 3.28
C GLN A 5 27.18 -9.87 4.47
N ASN A 6 27.61 -9.47 5.67
CA ASN A 6 27.40 -10.21 6.91
C ASN A 6 25.94 -10.21 7.41
N SER A 7 25.08 -9.30 6.95
CA SER A 7 23.65 -9.25 7.34
C SER A 7 22.71 -9.95 6.36
N TRP A 8 23.21 -10.35 5.19
CA TRP A 8 22.42 -10.95 4.12
C TRP A 8 22.30 -12.47 4.24
N SER A 9 23.35 -13.15 4.74
CA SER A 9 23.37 -14.61 4.92
C SER A 9 24.38 -15.04 6.00
N LYS A 10 23.92 -15.51 7.17
CA LYS A 10 24.79 -16.16 8.18
C LYS A 10 24.23 -17.53 8.63
N PRO A 11 25.05 -18.60 8.64
CA PRO A 11 24.69 -19.89 9.25
C PRO A 11 24.81 -19.83 10.80
N PRO A 12 24.04 -20.64 11.55
CA PRO A 12 23.93 -20.52 13.01
C PRO A 12 25.08 -21.22 13.74
N THR A 13 25.70 -20.55 14.71
CA THR A 13 26.57 -21.15 15.74
C THR A 13 26.23 -20.57 17.11
N PRO A 14 26.11 -21.38 18.19
CA PRO A 14 25.53 -20.91 19.44
C PRO A 14 26.60 -20.41 20.43
N SER A 15 26.33 -19.28 21.10
CA SER A 15 27.07 -18.84 22.29
C SER A 15 26.32 -17.71 23.00
N MET A 16 26.32 -17.77 24.35
CA MET A 16 25.55 -17.04 25.37
C MET A 16 25.35 -15.51 25.23
N SER A 17 25.92 -14.85 24.22
CA SER A 17 25.50 -13.53 23.73
C SER A 17 24.08 -13.49 23.14
N GLU A 18 23.45 -14.66 22.93
CA GLU A 18 22.18 -14.82 22.24
C GLU A 18 20.95 -14.22 22.95
N LYS A 19 20.90 -14.19 24.29
CA LYS A 19 19.69 -13.70 25.00
C LYS A 19 19.52 -12.17 24.97
N PHE A 20 20.62 -11.43 24.91
CA PHE A 20 20.59 -9.96 24.78
C PHE A 20 20.52 -9.49 23.33
N ASN A 21 20.98 -10.32 22.39
CA ASN A 21 20.90 -10.04 20.95
C ASN A 21 19.55 -10.49 20.34
N ASP A 22 18.70 -11.22 21.07
CA ASP A 22 17.42 -11.76 20.55
C ASP A 22 16.32 -10.70 20.40
N VAL A 23 16.43 -9.59 21.14
CA VAL A 23 15.51 -8.44 21.03
C VAL A 23 15.92 -7.50 19.89
N LEU A 24 17.19 -7.56 19.46
CA LEU A 24 17.77 -6.70 18.41
C LEU A 24 18.12 -7.47 17.11
N LYS A 25 18.09 -8.80 17.08
CA LYS A 25 18.22 -9.60 15.87
C LYS A 25 16.92 -9.51 15.04
N PRO A 26 16.99 -9.08 13.77
CA PRO A 26 15.84 -9.20 12.88
C PRO A 26 15.55 -10.69 12.64
N LYS A 27 14.36 -11.13 13.05
CA LYS A 27 13.86 -12.50 12.90
C LYS A 27 13.77 -12.94 11.41
N GLY A 28 14.87 -13.38 10.80
CA GLY A 28 14.92 -13.99 9.46
C GLY A 28 15.57 -13.11 8.37
N SER A 29 16.03 -13.74 7.30
CA SER A 29 16.72 -13.09 6.16
C SER A 29 15.86 -11.99 5.51
N LEU A 30 16.49 -10.91 5.05
CA LEU A 30 15.77 -9.76 4.50
C LEU A 30 15.04 -10.07 3.19
N LYS A 31 15.63 -10.89 2.32
CA LYS A 31 15.08 -11.24 1.00
C LYS A 31 13.63 -11.77 1.06
N PRO A 32 13.33 -12.87 1.80
CA PRO A 32 11.95 -13.37 1.87
C PRO A 32 10.98 -12.38 2.54
N ARG A 33 11.46 -11.49 3.42
CA ARG A 33 10.62 -10.45 4.02
C ARG A 33 10.25 -9.35 3.01
N ILE A 34 11.20 -8.95 2.17
CA ILE A 34 10.97 -7.98 1.09
C ILE A 34 10.00 -8.57 0.06
N GLU A 35 10.20 -9.82 -0.36
CA GLU A 35 9.28 -10.53 -1.26
C GLU A 35 7.85 -10.64 -0.69
N MET A 36 7.72 -11.02 0.60
CA MET A 36 6.42 -11.03 1.28
C MET A 36 5.79 -9.63 1.37
N ALA A 37 6.59 -8.59 1.62
CA ALA A 37 6.11 -7.21 1.64
C ALA A 37 5.60 -6.77 0.27
N ILE A 38 6.34 -7.03 -0.80
CA ILE A 38 5.94 -6.76 -2.20
C ILE A 38 4.62 -7.48 -2.51
N LYS A 39 4.51 -8.77 -2.18
CA LYS A 39 3.27 -9.54 -2.40
C LYS A 39 2.08 -9.00 -1.59
N SER A 40 2.32 -8.52 -0.37
CA SER A 40 1.27 -7.90 0.45
C SER A 40 0.84 -6.54 -0.12
N LEU A 41 1.79 -5.74 -0.60
CA LEU A 41 1.55 -4.43 -1.21
C LEU A 41 0.71 -4.56 -2.49
N THR A 42 1.09 -5.46 -3.40
CA THR A 42 0.32 -5.73 -4.63
C THR A 42 -1.12 -6.16 -4.31
N GLY A 43 -1.30 -7.01 -3.30
CA GLY A 43 -2.63 -7.38 -2.79
C GLY A 43 -3.43 -6.20 -2.24
N GLN A 44 -2.79 -5.23 -1.60
CA GLN A 44 -3.44 -4.01 -1.12
C GLN A 44 -3.78 -3.04 -2.26
N VAL A 45 -2.91 -2.88 -3.26
CA VAL A 45 -3.17 -2.07 -4.45
C VAL A 45 -4.42 -2.57 -5.18
N SER A 46 -4.52 -3.88 -5.43
CA SER A 46 -5.71 -4.47 -6.07
C SER A 46 -7.01 -4.24 -5.28
N LYS A 47 -6.94 -4.27 -3.94
CA LYS A 47 -8.10 -3.92 -3.09
C LYS A 47 -8.48 -2.46 -3.23
N LEU A 48 -7.50 -1.55 -3.27
CA LEU A 48 -7.75 -0.12 -3.47
C LEU A 48 -8.39 0.15 -4.84
N ASP A 49 -7.93 -0.52 -5.91
CA ASP A 49 -8.55 -0.40 -7.24
C ASP A 49 -10.03 -0.82 -7.23
N GLY A 50 -10.33 -1.91 -6.53
CA GLY A 50 -11.72 -2.34 -6.31
C GLY A 50 -12.54 -1.32 -5.53
N MET A 51 -11.97 -0.67 -4.51
CA MET A 51 -12.64 0.39 -3.75
C MET A 51 -12.88 1.65 -4.58
N VAL A 52 -11.89 2.09 -5.36
CA VAL A 52 -12.01 3.24 -6.27
C VAL A 52 -13.12 2.99 -7.29
N THR A 53 -13.17 1.79 -7.88
CA THR A 53 -14.23 1.40 -8.81
C THR A 53 -15.62 1.47 -8.16
N LYS A 54 -15.77 0.97 -6.92
CA LYS A 54 -17.04 1.04 -6.17
C LYS A 54 -17.44 2.48 -5.84
N LEU A 55 -16.48 3.33 -5.45
CA LEU A 55 -16.74 4.75 -5.20
C LEU A 55 -17.18 5.45 -6.48
N LYS A 56 -16.59 5.10 -7.63
CA LYS A 56 -16.99 5.66 -8.92
C LYS A 56 -18.43 5.30 -9.29
N GLN A 57 -18.81 4.03 -9.13
CA GLN A 57 -20.19 3.60 -9.31
C GLN A 57 -21.16 4.30 -8.35
N ARG A 58 -20.75 4.56 -7.11
CA ARG A 58 -21.56 5.30 -6.13
C ARG A 58 -21.71 6.77 -6.52
N GLU A 59 -20.64 7.42 -6.98
CA GLU A 59 -20.67 8.78 -7.52
C GLU A 59 -21.69 8.87 -8.67
N ASP A 60 -21.62 7.96 -9.64
CA ASP A 60 -22.50 8.03 -10.81
C ASP A 60 -23.98 7.86 -10.40
N LYS A 61 -24.27 6.95 -9.45
CA LYS A 61 -25.62 6.78 -8.89
C LYS A 61 -26.11 8.02 -8.14
N LEU A 62 -25.26 8.64 -7.32
CA LEU A 62 -25.61 9.88 -6.61
C LEU A 62 -25.87 11.01 -7.59
N PHE A 63 -25.04 11.13 -8.62
CA PHE A 63 -25.21 12.14 -9.67
C PHE A 63 -26.56 12.01 -10.38
N GLN A 64 -26.94 10.80 -10.80
CA GLN A 64 -28.25 10.57 -11.42
C GLN A 64 -29.41 10.94 -10.48
N ARG A 65 -29.32 10.60 -9.19
CA ARG A 65 -30.33 10.97 -8.18
C ARG A 65 -30.42 12.47 -7.97
N ILE A 66 -29.29 13.19 -7.99
CA ILE A 66 -29.24 14.66 -7.92
C ILE A 66 -29.97 15.26 -9.11
N VAL A 67 -29.71 14.77 -10.33
CA VAL A 67 -30.40 15.23 -11.55
C VAL A 67 -31.91 15.03 -11.42
N THR A 68 -32.36 13.84 -11.00
CA THR A 68 -33.80 13.57 -10.80
C THR A 68 -34.43 14.46 -9.74
N ALA A 69 -33.77 14.67 -8.59
CA ALA A 69 -34.27 15.55 -7.53
C ALA A 69 -34.37 17.00 -8.01
N THR A 70 -33.39 17.45 -8.77
CA THR A 70 -33.34 18.80 -9.35
C THR A 70 -34.46 19.02 -10.38
N GLN A 71 -34.73 18.04 -11.24
CA GLN A 71 -35.85 18.08 -12.20
C GLN A 71 -37.22 18.15 -11.51
N LYS A 72 -37.35 17.51 -10.34
CA LYS A 72 -38.57 17.56 -9.52
C LYS A 72 -38.67 18.83 -8.67
N HIS A 73 -37.73 19.76 -8.81
CA HIS A 73 -37.59 20.96 -7.97
C HIS A 73 -37.47 20.64 -6.46
N ASP A 74 -37.00 19.44 -6.11
CA ASP A 74 -36.72 19.06 -4.73
C ASP A 74 -35.31 19.53 -4.33
N VAL A 75 -35.25 20.80 -3.93
CA VAL A 75 -34.00 21.48 -3.53
C VAL A 75 -33.38 20.85 -2.29
N HIS A 76 -34.19 20.38 -1.34
CA HIS A 76 -33.69 19.78 -0.11
C HIS A 76 -32.94 18.48 -0.40
N THR A 77 -33.58 17.55 -1.11
CA THR A 77 -32.96 16.26 -1.47
C THR A 77 -31.76 16.46 -2.38
N SER A 78 -31.84 17.36 -3.36
CA SER A 78 -30.71 17.66 -4.26
C SER A 78 -29.49 18.15 -3.48
N LYS A 79 -29.68 19.05 -2.49
CA LYS A 79 -28.61 19.56 -1.64
C LYS A 79 -27.96 18.49 -0.77
N VAL A 80 -28.77 17.63 -0.13
CA VAL A 80 -28.25 16.53 0.71
C VAL A 80 -27.42 15.55 -0.12
N LEU A 81 -27.94 15.14 -1.28
CA LEU A 81 -27.22 14.23 -2.18
C LEU A 81 -25.94 14.85 -2.75
N ALA A 82 -25.93 16.15 -3.03
CA ALA A 82 -24.73 16.87 -3.49
C ALA A 82 -23.62 16.88 -2.41
N ASN A 83 -23.98 17.05 -1.14
CA ASN A 83 -23.03 16.96 -0.04
C ASN A 83 -22.46 15.53 0.08
N GLU A 84 -23.30 14.50 -0.04
CA GLU A 84 -22.82 13.11 -0.04
C GLU A 84 -21.85 12.85 -1.20
N LEU A 85 -22.17 13.35 -2.41
CA LEU A 85 -21.30 13.24 -3.58
C LEU A 85 -19.94 13.92 -3.34
N ALA A 86 -19.91 15.08 -2.69
CA ALA A 86 -18.66 15.77 -2.36
C ALA A 86 -17.78 14.93 -1.43
N GLU A 87 -18.36 14.30 -0.41
CA GLU A 87 -17.63 13.40 0.49
C GLU A 87 -17.14 12.13 -0.23
N VAL A 88 -17.95 11.55 -1.12
CA VAL A 88 -17.54 10.40 -1.96
C VAL A 88 -16.32 10.76 -2.82
N ARG A 89 -16.30 11.95 -3.42
CA ARG A 89 -15.16 12.44 -4.20
C ARG A 89 -13.92 12.66 -3.34
N LYS A 90 -14.08 13.19 -2.13
CA LYS A 90 -12.99 13.39 -1.17
C LYS A 90 -12.33 12.06 -0.80
N VAL A 91 -13.13 11.04 -0.48
CA VAL A 91 -12.63 9.69 -0.19
C VAL A 91 -11.95 9.08 -1.41
N SER A 92 -12.54 9.24 -2.60
CA SER A 92 -11.94 8.74 -3.86
C SER A 92 -10.55 9.33 -4.11
N LYS A 93 -10.40 10.65 -3.93
CA LYS A 93 -9.10 11.34 -4.04
C LYS A 93 -8.09 10.82 -3.00
N MET A 94 -8.53 10.62 -1.76
CA MET A 94 -7.67 10.06 -0.71
C MET A 94 -7.17 8.66 -1.07
N LEU A 95 -8.06 7.77 -1.55
CA LEU A 95 -7.66 6.41 -1.97
C LEU A 95 -6.69 6.44 -3.15
N GLY A 96 -6.88 7.36 -4.11
CA GLY A 96 -5.94 7.56 -5.21
C GLY A 96 -4.53 7.94 -4.72
N ASN A 97 -4.44 8.84 -3.73
CA ASN A 97 -3.15 9.21 -3.12
C ASN A 97 -2.50 8.03 -2.39
N VAL A 98 -3.27 7.23 -1.66
CA VAL A 98 -2.77 6.02 -0.97
C VAL A 98 -2.24 5.02 -1.99
N ARG A 99 -2.97 4.77 -3.08
CA ARG A 99 -2.55 3.88 -4.17
C ARG A 99 -1.19 4.29 -4.73
N MET A 100 -1.03 5.57 -5.07
CA MET A 100 0.24 6.11 -5.58
C MET A 100 1.39 5.95 -4.56
N ALA A 101 1.12 6.16 -3.28
CA ALA A 101 2.13 5.96 -2.23
C ALA A 101 2.55 4.48 -2.12
N LEU A 102 1.62 3.53 -2.25
CA LEU A 102 1.95 2.11 -2.25
C LEU A 102 2.78 1.71 -3.48
N GLU A 103 2.43 2.21 -4.67
CA GLU A 103 3.23 1.97 -5.90
C GLU A 103 4.66 2.50 -5.73
N GLN A 104 4.82 3.68 -5.11
CA GLN A 104 6.15 4.24 -4.84
C GLN A 104 6.96 3.37 -3.86
N ILE A 105 6.31 2.83 -2.82
CA ILE A 105 6.96 1.93 -1.86
C ILE A 105 7.37 0.62 -2.53
N GLU A 106 6.49 0.04 -3.35
CA GLU A 106 6.77 -1.17 -4.12
C GLU A 106 8.01 -0.98 -5.00
N LEU A 107 8.07 0.11 -5.77
CA LEU A 107 9.21 0.42 -6.65
C LEU A 107 10.54 0.51 -5.89
N ARG A 108 10.53 1.14 -4.70
CA ARG A 108 11.70 1.22 -3.83
C ARG A 108 12.10 -0.14 -3.30
N LEU A 109 11.16 -0.96 -2.85
CA LEU A 109 11.43 -2.31 -2.34
C LEU A 109 12.02 -3.22 -3.43
N THR A 110 11.50 -3.14 -4.66
CA THR A 110 12.06 -3.86 -5.82
C THR A 110 13.49 -3.40 -6.10
N THR A 111 13.74 -2.08 -6.09
CA THR A 111 15.11 -1.55 -6.26
C THR A 111 16.06 -2.04 -5.16
N PHE A 112 15.62 -2.05 -3.89
CA PHE A 112 16.42 -2.58 -2.78
C PHE A 112 16.68 -4.09 -2.91
N HIS A 113 15.71 -4.84 -3.43
CA HIS A 113 15.89 -6.25 -3.74
C HIS A 113 16.96 -6.45 -4.83
N ASP A 114 16.86 -5.73 -5.94
CA ASP A 114 17.78 -5.88 -7.07
C ASP A 114 19.22 -5.47 -6.69
N LEU A 115 19.38 -4.39 -5.93
CA LEU A 115 20.68 -3.98 -5.39
C LEU A 115 21.25 -5.03 -4.42
N GLY A 116 20.42 -5.66 -3.59
CA GLY A 116 20.84 -6.74 -2.69
C GLY A 116 21.40 -7.95 -3.44
N ASP A 117 20.73 -8.36 -4.53
CA ASP A 117 21.15 -9.49 -5.35
C ASP A 117 22.45 -9.19 -6.13
N THR A 118 22.64 -7.97 -6.65
CA THR A 118 23.89 -7.58 -7.33
C THR A 118 25.10 -7.54 -6.40
N VAL A 119 24.96 -7.03 -5.16
CA VAL A 119 26.06 -7.01 -4.18
C VAL A 119 26.52 -8.43 -3.84
N VAL A 120 25.59 -9.37 -3.74
CA VAL A 120 25.90 -10.78 -3.42
C VAL A 120 26.52 -11.51 -4.60
N THR A 121 26.14 -11.14 -5.82
CA THR A 121 26.69 -11.74 -7.04
C THR A 121 28.11 -11.25 -7.34
N ILE A 122 28.46 -10.03 -6.88
CA ILE A 122 29.78 -9.42 -7.10
C ILE A 122 30.75 -9.68 -5.92
N ALA A 123 30.24 -10.01 -4.73
CA ALA A 123 31.03 -10.30 -3.52
C ALA A 123 31.45 -11.77 -3.43
#